data_AF-A0A0R2PPF9-F1
#
_entry.id   AF-A0A0R2PPF9-F1
#
_cell.length_a   1.000
_cell.length_b   1.000
_cell.length_c   1.000
_cell.angle_alpha   90.00
_cell.angle_beta   90.00
_cell.angle_gamma   90.00
#
_symmetry.space_group_name_H-M   'P 1'
#
loop_
_entity.id
_entity.type
_entity.pdbx_description
1 polymer ?
#
loop_
_entity_poly.entity_id
_entity_poly.type
_entity_poly.pdbx_seq_one_letter_code
_entity_poly.pdbx_strand_id
1 'polypeptide(L)'
;MTRIVTIAMLGYVVFSLVNFGLMAFGTTSGMFGLRSVEIFGIPMGVPLGILVVFLAAYSLVMDFESIKAGVEKGAPRVYGWQAAFGIMVTVVWLYVEILRLLAILRGD
;
A
#
# COMPACT_ATOMS: atom_id res chain seq x y z
N MET A 1 13.05 -9.69 8.63
CA MET A 1 11.62 -9.42 8.37
C MET A 1 11.43 -8.17 7.52
N THR A 2 12.07 -7.04 7.87
CA THR A 2 12.09 -5.79 7.07
C THR A 2 12.35 -5.99 5.57
N ARG A 3 13.37 -6.79 5.18
CA ARG A 3 13.71 -7.04 3.76
C ARG A 3 12.56 -7.66 2.95
N ILE A 4 11.77 -8.54 3.54
CA ILE A 4 10.64 -9.20 2.85
C ILE A 4 9.56 -8.16 2.56
N VAL A 5 9.27 -7.30 3.53
CA VAL A 5 8.27 -6.24 3.37
C VAL A 5 8.75 -5.18 2.40
N THR A 6 10.03 -4.79 2.43
CA THR A 6 10.58 -3.87 1.43
C THR A 6 10.43 -4.43 0.02
N ILE A 7 10.74 -5.71 -0.21
CA ILE A 7 10.57 -6.36 -1.53
C ILE A 7 9.09 -6.39 -1.92
N ALA A 8 8.19 -6.73 -1.00
CA ALA A 8 6.74 -6.76 -1.25
C ALA A 8 6.17 -5.37 -1.56
N MET A 9 6.57 -4.33 -0.82
CA MET A 9 6.19 -2.94 -1.08
C MET A 9 6.69 -2.48 -2.46
N LEU A 10 7.93 -2.81 -2.81
CA LEU A 10 8.51 -2.43 -4.10
C LEU A 10 7.80 -3.14 -5.26
N GLY A 11 7.48 -4.43 -5.10
CA GLY A 11 6.65 -5.17 -6.05
C GLY A 11 5.25 -4.57 -6.22
N TYR A 12 4.60 -4.17 -5.11
CA TYR A 12 3.30 -3.50 -5.16
C TYR A 12 3.36 -2.15 -5.88
N VAL A 13 4.39 -1.33 -5.63
CA VAL A 13 4.57 -0.04 -6.31
C VAL A 13 4.76 -0.26 -7.81
N VAL A 14 5.62 -1.20 -8.21
CA VAL A 14 5.84 -1.54 -9.63
C VAL A 14 4.55 -2.00 -10.29
N PHE A 15 3.81 -2.92 -9.65
CA PHE A 15 2.49 -3.36 -10.14
C PHE A 15 1.52 -2.19 -10.27
N SER A 16 1.48 -1.29 -9.29
CA SER A 16 0.57 -0.14 -9.29
C SER A 16 0.90 0.85 -10.41
N LEU A 17 2.19 1.09 -10.67
CA LEU A 17 2.63 1.95 -11.77
C LEU A 17 2.31 1.36 -13.14
N VAL A 18 2.55 0.06 -13.32
CA VAL A 18 2.16 -0.65 -14.55
C VAL A 18 0.65 -0.58 -14.74
N ASN A 19 -0.13 -0.86 -13.70
CA ASN A 19 -1.59 -0.77 -13.73
C ASN A 19 -2.06 0.64 -14.10
N PHE A 20 -1.45 1.68 -13.51
CA PHE A 20 -1.75 3.07 -13.82
C PHE A 20 -1.44 3.42 -15.27
N GLY A 21 -0.28 2.99 -15.78
CA GLY A 21 0.08 3.18 -17.19
C GLY A 21 -0.94 2.53 -18.12
N LEU A 22 -1.28 1.26 -17.89
CA LEU A 22 -2.25 0.54 -18.71
C LEU A 22 -3.65 1.17 -18.68
N MET A 23 -4.07 1.70 -17.53
CA MET A 23 -5.31 2.47 -17.41
C MET A 23 -5.23 3.80 -18.19
N ALA A 24 -4.12 4.53 -18.10
CA ALA A 24 -3.93 5.80 -18.80
C ALA A 24 -3.92 5.65 -20.34
N PHE A 25 -3.41 4.52 -20.85
CA PHE A 25 -3.44 4.18 -22.27
C PHE A 25 -4.76 3.51 -22.72
N GLY A 26 -5.78 3.45 -21.86
CA GLY A 26 -7.11 2.91 -22.18
C GLY A 26 -7.12 1.40 -22.49
N THR A 27 -6.07 0.67 -22.10
CA THR A 27 -5.92 -0.76 -22.40
C THR A 27 -6.74 -1.65 -21.46
N THR A 28 -7.19 -1.11 -20.32
CA THR A 28 -7.99 -1.84 -19.33
C THR A 28 -9.40 -1.26 -19.23
N SER A 29 -10.43 -2.12 -19.28
CA SER A 29 -11.85 -1.74 -19.29
C SER A 29 -12.50 -1.57 -17.92
N GLY A 30 -11.85 -2.00 -16.83
CA GLY A 30 -12.43 -1.93 -15.48
C GLY A 30 -11.94 -0.74 -14.67
N MET A 31 -12.77 -0.29 -13.71
CA MET A 31 -12.57 0.91 -12.88
C MET A 31 -11.23 0.91 -12.11
N PHE A 32 -10.69 -0.27 -11.79
CA PHE A 32 -9.41 -0.44 -11.09
C PHE A 32 -8.31 -1.10 -11.95
N GLY A 33 -8.50 -1.18 -13.27
CA GLY A 33 -7.54 -1.73 -14.23
C GLY A 33 -7.37 -3.25 -14.12
N LEU A 34 -6.13 -3.73 -14.06
CA LEU A 34 -5.79 -5.13 -13.82
C LEU A 34 -6.31 -5.67 -12.47
N ARG A 35 -6.66 -4.79 -11.52
CA ARG A 35 -7.24 -5.18 -10.22
C ARG A 35 -8.72 -5.56 -10.29
N SER A 36 -9.42 -5.14 -11.34
CA SER A 36 -10.82 -5.52 -11.60
C SER A 36 -10.97 -6.73 -12.53
N VAL A 37 -9.86 -7.41 -12.86
CA VAL A 37 -9.92 -8.67 -13.62
C VAL A 37 -10.48 -9.77 -12.72
N GLU A 38 -11.57 -10.39 -13.15
CA GLU A 38 -12.14 -11.55 -12.47
C GLU A 38 -11.47 -12.83 -12.97
N ILE A 39 -11.00 -13.65 -12.04
CA ILE A 39 -10.50 -15.00 -12.33
C ILE A 39 -11.32 -15.96 -11.47
N PHE A 40 -12.01 -16.91 -12.10
CA PHE A 40 -12.95 -17.84 -11.45
C PHE A 40 -14.09 -17.17 -10.65
N GLY A 41 -14.58 -16.01 -11.11
CA GLY A 41 -15.66 -15.27 -10.42
C GLY A 41 -15.22 -14.53 -9.14
N ILE A 42 -13.91 -14.50 -8.87
CA ILE A 42 -13.32 -13.69 -7.80
C ILE A 42 -12.58 -12.52 -8.45
N PRO A 43 -12.91 -11.26 -8.12
CA PRO A 43 -12.11 -10.12 -8.53
C PRO A 43 -10.70 -10.26 -7.96
N MET A 44 -9.68 -10.28 -8.81
CA MET A 44 -8.26 -10.43 -8.41
C MET A 44 -7.81 -9.34 -7.42
N GLY A 45 -8.52 -8.22 -7.39
CA GLY A 45 -8.31 -7.15 -6.42
C GLY A 45 -8.67 -7.52 -4.97
N VAL A 46 -9.49 -8.55 -4.71
CA VAL A 46 -9.82 -8.97 -3.33
C VAL A 46 -8.64 -9.67 -2.64
N PRO A 47 -8.07 -10.79 -3.17
CA PRO A 47 -6.93 -11.43 -2.54
C PRO A 47 -5.70 -10.52 -2.47
N LEU A 48 -5.48 -9.73 -3.53
CA LEU A 48 -4.40 -8.75 -3.57
C LEU A 48 -4.62 -7.63 -2.56
N GLY A 49 -5.85 -7.09 -2.44
CA GLY A 49 -6.18 -6.05 -1.48
C GLY A 49 -5.97 -6.51 -0.04
N ILE A 50 -6.39 -7.72 0.31
CA ILE A 50 -6.14 -8.32 1.64
C ILE A 50 -4.63 -8.36 1.94
N LEU A 51 -3.84 -8.90 1.00
CA LEU A 51 -2.37 -8.96 1.14
C LEU A 51 -1.77 -7.57 1.39
N VAL A 52 -2.22 -6.57 0.61
CA VAL A 52 -1.67 -5.21 0.67
C VAL A 52 -2.10 -4.49 1.96
N VAL A 53 -3.31 -4.72 2.47
CA VAL A 53 -3.73 -4.18 3.77
C VAL A 53 -2.82 -4.70 4.88
N PHE A 54 -2.49 -6.00 4.89
CA PHE A 54 -1.55 -6.56 5.86
C PHE A 54 -0.14 -5.95 5.71
N LEU A 55 0.34 -5.76 4.48
CA LEU A 55 1.63 -5.11 4.22
C LEU A 55 1.64 -3.66 4.71
N ALA A 56 0.58 -2.89 4.45
CA ALA A 56 0.45 -1.50 4.90
C ALA A 56 0.41 -1.40 6.43
N ALA A 57 -0.33 -2.29 7.10
CA ALA A 57 -0.39 -2.34 8.56
C ALA A 57 0.99 -2.66 9.16
N TYR A 58 1.72 -3.62 8.57
CA TYR A 58 3.07 -3.94 9.01
C TYR A 58 4.07 -2.80 8.71
N SER A 59 3.93 -2.10 7.58
CA SER A 59 4.74 -0.91 7.27
C SER A 59 4.55 0.17 8.34
N LEU A 60 3.31 0.40 8.79
CA LEU A 60 3.01 1.37 9.83
C LEU A 60 3.73 1.03 11.16
N VAL A 61 3.72 -0.25 11.54
CA VAL A 61 4.46 -0.73 12.72
C VAL A 61 5.97 -0.48 12.57
N MET A 62 6.52 -0.80 11.40
CA MET A 62 7.94 -0.57 11.10
C MET A 62 8.33 0.91 11.13
N ASP A 63 7.45 1.80 10.67
CA ASP A 63 7.65 3.24 10.74
C ASP A 63 7.76 3.70 12.20
N PHE A 64 6.83 3.26 13.06
CA PHE A 64 6.88 3.57 14.49
C PHE A 64 8.12 3.01 15.19
N GLU A 65 8.52 1.76 14.88
CA GLU A 65 9.74 1.15 15.43
C GLU A 65 10.99 1.92 15.03
N SER A 66 11.09 2.30 13.75
CA SER A 66 12.22 3.06 13.21
C SER A 66 12.35 4.43 13.87
N ILE A 67 11.22 5.09 14.13
CA ILE A 67 11.17 6.38 14.81
C ILE A 67 11.57 6.25 16.28
N LYS A 68 11.05 5.25 17.00
CA LYS A 68 11.46 4.97 18.39
C LYS A 68 12.96 4.73 18.50
N ALA A 69 13.50 3.86 17.64
CA ALA A 69 14.93 3.57 17.60
C ALA A 69 15.76 4.81 17.25
N GLY A 70 15.26 5.72 16.40
CA GLY A 70 15.90 7.00 16.11
C GLY A 70 15.92 7.94 17.32
N VAL A 71 14.81 8.04 18.04
CA VAL A 71 14.70 8.87 19.26
C VAL A 71 15.61 8.34 20.38
N GLU A 72 15.64 7.03 20.60
CA GLU A 72 16.52 6.38 21.59
C GLU A 72 18.01 6.60 21.30
N LYS A 73 18.37 6.69 20.02
CA LYS A 73 19.74 7.00 19.57
C LYS A 73 20.07 8.49 19.59
N GLY A 74 19.17 9.34 20.09
CA GLY A 74 19.38 10.78 20.19
C GLY A 74 19.31 11.52 18.85
N ALA A 75 18.53 11.01 17.88
CA ALA A 75 18.38 11.68 16.58
C ALA A 75 17.93 13.14 16.74
N PRO A 76 18.47 14.09 15.95
CA PRO A 76 18.11 15.50 16.03
C PRO A 76 16.60 15.75 15.86
N ARG A 77 16.02 16.61 16.72
CA ARG A 77 14.58 16.95 16.70
C ARG A 77 14.11 17.54 15.36
N VAL A 78 15.02 18.11 14.57
CA VAL A 78 14.74 18.63 13.23
C VAL A 78 14.23 17.56 12.27
N TYR A 79 14.45 16.27 12.54
CA TYR A 79 13.92 15.16 11.72
C TYR A 79 12.50 14.72 12.13
N GLY A 80 11.95 15.27 13.22
CA GLY A 80 10.63 14.89 13.73
C GLY A 80 9.49 15.12 12.73
N TRP A 81 9.58 16.16 11.89
CA TRP A 81 8.58 16.42 10.85
C TRP A 81 8.62 15.36 9.74
N GLN A 82 9.81 14.86 9.38
CA GLN A 82 9.95 13.81 8.37
C GLN A 82 9.37 12.49 8.88
N ALA A 83 9.65 12.17 10.14
CA ALA A 83 9.07 11.02 10.83
C ALA A 83 7.54 11.08 10.86
N ALA A 84 6.97 12.22 11.24
CA ALA A 84 5.51 12.42 11.27
C ALA A 84 4.89 12.34 9.86
N PHE A 85 5.55 12.90 8.85
CA PHE A 85 5.11 12.81 7.46
C PHE A 85 5.08 11.35 6.97
N GLY A 86 6.13 10.58 7.25
CA GLY A 86 6.19 9.16 6.88
C GLY A 86 5.02 8.36 7.46
N ILE A 87 4.75 8.50 8.75
CA ILE A 87 3.59 7.86 9.40
C ILE A 87 2.29 8.28 8.72
N MET A 88 2.10 9.57 8.45
CA MET A 88 0.88 10.09 7.82
C MET A 88 0.65 9.48 6.43
N VAL A 89 1.71 9.38 5.62
CA VAL A 89 1.64 8.74 4.29
C VAL A 89 1.21 7.28 4.41
N THR A 90 1.80 6.52 5.35
CA THR A 90 1.46 5.11 5.55
C THR A 90 0.02 4.92 6.05
N VAL A 91 -0.47 5.81 6.92
CA VAL A 91 -1.87 5.81 7.38
C VAL A 91 -2.84 6.10 6.23
N VAL A 92 -2.55 7.12 5.42
CA VAL A 92 -3.38 7.45 4.25
C VAL A 92 -3.37 6.31 3.23
N TRP A 93 -2.23 5.69 3.01
CA TRP A 93 -2.12 4.54 2.12
C TRP A 93 -2.97 3.36 2.61
N LEU A 94 -2.88 3.01 3.89
CA LEU A 94 -3.70 1.98 4.51
C LEU A 94 -5.20 2.28 4.38
N TYR A 95 -5.58 3.55 4.60
CA TYR A 95 -6.97 3.99 4.45
C TYR A 95 -7.50 3.77 3.02
N VAL A 96 -6.75 4.19 2.01
CA VAL A 96 -7.14 4.03 0.60
C VAL A 96 -7.23 2.55 0.20
N GLU A 97 -6.34 1.70 0.70
CA GLU A 97 -6.40 0.27 0.39
C GLU A 97 -7.62 -0.41 1.01
N ILE A 98 -7.98 -0.05 2.26
CA ILE A 98 -9.21 -0.54 2.89
C ILE A 98 -10.44 -0.08 2.12
N LEU A 99 -10.51 1.20 1.74
CA LEU A 99 -11.61 1.72 0.93
C LEU A 99 -11.74 0.96 -0.39
N ARG A 100 -10.63 0.69 -1.07
CA ARG A 100 -10.63 -0.07 -2.32
C ARG A 100 -11.11 -1.50 -2.11
N LEU A 101 -10.63 -2.17 -1.07
CA LEU A 101 -11.07 -3.53 -0.75
C LEU A 101 -12.57 -3.57 -0.50
N LEU A 102 -13.10 -2.61 0.26
CA LEU A 102 -14.53 -2.48 0.50
C LEU A 102 -15.32 -2.17 -0.78
N ALA A 103 -14.80 -1.36 -1.69
CA ALA A 103 -15.43 -1.07 -2.98
C ALA A 103 -15.57 -2.34 -3.83
N ILE A 104 -14.49 -3.12 -3.95
CA ILE A 104 -14.49 -4.37 -4.72
C ILE A 104 -15.44 -5.41 -4.09
N LEU A 105 -15.48 -5.49 -2.75
CA LEU A 105 -16.42 -6.37 -2.04
C LEU A 105 -17.89 -5.94 -2.20
N ARG A 106 -18.14 -4.66 -2.48
CA ARG A 106 -19.48 -4.13 -2.73
C ARG A 106 -19.98 -4.39 -4.15
N GLY A 107 -19.11 -4.84 -5.06
CA GLY A 107 -19.45 -5.16 -6.45
C GLY A 107 -19.29 -4.00 -7.43
N ASP A 108 -18.44 -3.01 -7.11
CA ASP A 108 -18.02 -1.93 -8.02
C ASP A 108 -16.63 -2.19 -8.64
#